data_AF-A0A2D4LAH5-F1
#
_entry.id   AF-A0A2D4LAH5-F1
#
_cell.length_a   1.000
_cell.length_b   1.000
_cell.length_c   1.000
_cell.angle_alpha   90.00
_cell.angle_beta   90.00
_cell.angle_gamma   90.00
#
_symmetry.space_group_name_H-M   'P 1'
#
loop_
_entity.id
_entity.type
_entity.pdbx_description
1 polymer ?
#
loop_
_entity_poly.entity_id
_entity_poly.type
_entity_poly.pdbx_seq_one_letter_code
_entity_poly.pdbx_strand_id
1 'polypeptide(L)'
;MFALLKEHCPLAWGNINMFDYTDTLVSGKMALNLWPVPHGLEDLLNPIGVTGSNPNKETPCLELEFDWFSSPVKFPDMSVIEEHANWIISREQGFNYNHAGLSNRIARDNELRDNDKEQLRAICTRDPLSEITEQEKDFLWSHRHYCVSMPEILPKLLLSVKWNSRDEVAQMYCLIKDWPQIRPEQAMELLDCNYPDPMVRAFAIRCLEKYLTDDKLSQYLIQLVQVLRSV
;
A
#
# COMPACT_ATOMS: atom_id res chain seq x y z
N MET A 1 -14.42 -27.11 -36.46
CA MET A 1 -13.60 -25.93 -36.17
C MET A 1 -13.09 -26.11 -34.75
N PHE A 2 -11.88 -26.65 -34.57
CA PHE A 2 -11.27 -26.81 -33.26
C PHE A 2 -10.79 -25.44 -32.82
N ALA A 3 -11.41 -24.86 -31.78
CA ALA A 3 -10.84 -23.72 -31.09
C ALA A 3 -9.58 -24.23 -30.39
N LEU A 4 -8.41 -23.85 -30.90
CA LEU A 4 -7.16 -23.96 -30.16
C LEU A 4 -7.32 -23.06 -28.92
N LEU A 5 -7.63 -23.67 -27.78
CA LEU A 5 -7.46 -23.02 -26.49
C LEU A 5 -5.98 -22.63 -26.41
N LYS A 6 -5.69 -21.33 -26.40
CA LYS A 6 -4.33 -20.85 -26.13
C LYS A 6 -4.03 -21.21 -24.67
N GLU A 7 -3.23 -22.26 -24.48
CA GLU A 7 -2.65 -22.55 -23.18
C GLU A 7 -1.61 -21.47 -22.88
N HIS A 8 -1.85 -20.70 -21.82
CA HIS A 8 -0.92 -19.71 -21.31
C HIS A 8 -0.17 -20.34 -20.13
N CYS A 9 1.16 -20.41 -20.23
CA CYS A 9 2.03 -20.97 -19.20
C CYS A 9 3.23 -20.05 -19.00
N PRO A 10 3.52 -19.59 -17.77
CA PRO A 10 4.68 -18.75 -17.51
C PRO A 10 5.97 -19.56 -17.65
N LEU A 11 7.01 -18.97 -18.25
CA LEU A 11 8.32 -19.61 -18.44
C LEU A 11 9.35 -19.13 -17.40
N ALA A 12 9.30 -17.85 -17.08
CA ALA A 12 10.13 -17.17 -16.09
C ALA A 12 9.40 -15.88 -15.65
N TRP A 13 9.79 -15.31 -14.52
CA TRP A 13 9.18 -14.09 -13.98
C TRP A 13 10.25 -13.14 -13.42
N GLY A 14 9.90 -11.86 -13.25
CA GLY A 14 10.78 -10.89 -12.60
C GLY A 14 10.03 -9.60 -12.31
N ASN A 15 10.36 -8.97 -11.19
CA ASN A 15 9.74 -7.74 -10.70
C ASN A 15 10.79 -6.62 -10.66
N ILE A 16 10.37 -5.37 -10.93
CA ILE A 16 11.22 -4.17 -10.89
C ILE A 16 10.50 -3.09 -10.09
N ASN A 17 11.20 -2.43 -9.17
CA ASN A 17 10.72 -1.22 -8.53
C ASN A 17 10.80 -0.05 -9.54
N MET A 18 9.69 0.67 -9.73
CA MET A 18 9.64 1.82 -10.63
C MET A 18 10.47 3.00 -10.14
N PHE A 19 10.72 3.08 -8.82
CA PHE A 19 11.62 4.04 -8.20
C PHE A 19 12.80 3.32 -7.57
N ASP A 20 13.99 3.91 -7.68
CA ASP A 20 15.18 3.41 -7.01
C ASP A 20 15.26 3.87 -5.53
N TYR A 21 16.31 3.44 -4.83
CA TYR A 21 16.53 3.76 -3.41
C TYR A 21 16.81 5.25 -3.12
N THR A 22 16.98 6.07 -4.16
CA THR A 22 17.20 7.52 -4.05
C THR A 22 15.96 8.32 -4.44
N ASP A 23 14.81 7.64 -4.48
CA ASP A 23 13.52 8.16 -4.90
C ASP A 23 13.49 8.60 -6.37
N THR A 24 14.37 8.06 -7.22
CA THR A 24 14.46 8.42 -8.64
C THR A 24 13.70 7.40 -9.49
N LEU A 25 12.82 7.88 -10.38
CA LEU A 25 12.10 7.05 -11.35
C LEU A 25 13.09 6.39 -12.32
N VAL A 26 12.96 5.08 -12.51
CA VAL A 26 13.79 4.32 -13.45
C VAL A 26 13.58 4.86 -14.87
N SER A 27 14.68 5.06 -15.61
CA SER A 27 14.67 5.57 -16.98
C SER A 27 15.76 4.90 -17.83
N GLY A 28 15.55 4.83 -19.15
CA GLY A 28 16.51 4.24 -20.08
C GLY A 28 16.57 2.72 -20.05
N LYS A 29 17.69 2.16 -20.52
CA LYS A 29 17.85 0.72 -20.76
C LYS A 29 18.17 -0.05 -19.49
N MET A 30 17.55 -1.23 -19.34
CA MET A 30 17.76 -2.15 -18.23
C MET A 30 17.78 -3.60 -18.72
N ALA A 31 18.64 -4.42 -18.12
CA ALA A 31 18.66 -5.86 -18.34
C ALA A 31 18.26 -6.59 -17.05
N LEU A 32 17.22 -7.43 -17.13
CA LEU A 32 16.67 -8.19 -16.00
C LEU A 32 16.86 -9.69 -16.24
N ASN A 33 17.70 -10.33 -15.42
CA ASN A 33 17.80 -11.79 -15.36
C ASN A 33 16.59 -12.31 -14.58
N LEU A 34 15.85 -13.25 -15.15
CA LEU A 34 14.56 -13.70 -14.64
C LEU A 34 14.70 -14.89 -13.68
N TRP A 35 13.69 -15.07 -12.84
CA TRP A 35 13.57 -16.16 -11.89
C TRP A 35 12.76 -17.32 -12.48
N PRO A 36 13.06 -18.58 -12.11
CA PRO A 36 12.24 -19.73 -12.49
C PRO A 36 10.86 -19.66 -11.82
N VAL A 37 9.86 -20.20 -12.50
CA VAL A 37 8.48 -20.26 -11.98
C VAL A 37 8.41 -21.22 -10.78
N PRO A 38 7.91 -20.77 -9.61
CA PRO A 38 7.73 -21.63 -8.45
C PRO A 38 6.71 -22.75 -8.72
N HIS A 39 6.90 -23.91 -8.08
CA HIS A 39 5.89 -24.97 -8.13
C HIS A 39 4.57 -24.50 -7.51
N GLY A 40 3.46 -24.74 -8.21
CA GLY A 40 2.12 -24.39 -7.75
C GLY A 40 1.67 -22.95 -8.05
N LEU A 41 2.47 -22.15 -8.76
CA LEU A 41 2.02 -20.86 -9.28
C LEU A 41 1.10 -21.08 -10.48
N GLU A 42 -0.20 -20.83 -10.31
CA GLU A 42 -1.20 -20.92 -11.37
C GLU A 42 -1.27 -19.63 -12.21
N ASP A 43 -0.95 -18.48 -11.60
CA ASP A 43 -0.98 -17.17 -12.24
C ASP A 43 0.19 -16.95 -13.21
N LEU A 44 -0.03 -16.12 -14.24
CA LEU A 44 1.01 -15.75 -15.21
C LEU A 44 2.06 -14.80 -14.63
N LEU A 45 1.73 -14.08 -13.57
CA LEU A 45 2.58 -13.10 -12.90
C LEU A 45 2.77 -13.49 -11.44
N ASN A 46 3.92 -13.11 -10.86
CA ASN A 46 4.23 -13.36 -9.45
C ASN A 46 4.51 -12.04 -8.71
N PRO A 47 3.49 -11.21 -8.42
CA PRO A 47 3.69 -9.88 -7.83
C PRO A 47 4.23 -9.92 -6.40
N ILE A 48 4.06 -11.04 -5.68
CA ILE A 48 4.59 -11.24 -4.31
C ILE A 48 6.03 -11.76 -4.33
N GLY A 49 6.54 -12.12 -5.51
CA GLY A 49 7.92 -12.53 -5.69
C GLY A 49 8.92 -11.40 -5.44
N VAL A 50 10.15 -11.76 -5.08
CA VAL A 50 11.25 -10.82 -4.84
C VAL A 50 11.47 -9.87 -6.02
N THR A 51 11.73 -8.59 -5.71
CA THR A 51 12.08 -7.58 -6.69
C THR A 51 13.56 -7.59 -7.01
N GLY A 52 13.91 -7.45 -8.29
CA GLY A 52 15.29 -7.34 -8.75
C GLY A 52 15.75 -8.49 -9.65
N SER A 53 16.95 -8.30 -10.21
CA SER A 53 17.58 -9.19 -11.18
C SER A 53 18.12 -10.44 -10.49
N ASN A 54 17.87 -11.61 -11.09
CA ASN A 54 18.44 -12.88 -10.63
C ASN A 54 19.99 -12.78 -10.62
N PRO A 55 20.67 -13.14 -9.51
CA PRO A 55 22.13 -13.12 -9.45
C PRO A 55 22.78 -14.11 -10.42
N ASN A 56 22.07 -15.18 -10.80
CA ASN A 56 22.54 -16.13 -11.80
C ASN A 56 22.42 -15.52 -13.22
N LYS A 57 23.57 -15.36 -13.89
CA LYS A 57 23.66 -14.80 -15.25
C LYS A 57 23.36 -15.80 -16.37
N GLU A 58 23.31 -17.09 -16.06
CA GLU A 58 22.94 -18.15 -17.00
C GLU A 58 21.43 -18.43 -16.94
N THR A 59 20.62 -17.38 -16.99
CA THR A 59 19.15 -17.44 -16.92
C THR A 59 18.53 -16.59 -18.04
N PRO A 60 17.23 -16.77 -18.37
CA PRO A 60 16.57 -15.89 -19.32
C PRO A 60 16.76 -14.42 -18.92
N CYS A 61 17.30 -13.62 -19.83
CA CYS A 61 17.55 -12.20 -19.61
C CYS A 61 16.63 -11.37 -20.52
N LEU A 62 15.81 -10.53 -19.91
CA LEU A 62 14.92 -9.62 -20.60
C LEU A 62 15.54 -8.22 -20.65
N GLU A 63 15.71 -7.68 -21.86
CA GLU A 63 16.12 -6.30 -22.07
C GLU A 63 14.88 -5.41 -22.20
N LEU A 64 14.88 -4.30 -21.45
CA LEU A 64 13.78 -3.34 -21.36
C LEU A 64 14.34 -1.93 -21.56
N GLU A 65 13.49 -1.01 -22.00
CA GLU A 65 13.81 0.40 -22.09
C GLU A 65 12.63 1.21 -21.53
N PHE A 66 12.88 1.98 -20.50
CA PHE A 66 11.92 2.89 -19.87
C PHE A 66 11.98 4.27 -20.54
N ASP A 67 10.87 4.99 -20.49
CA ASP A 67 10.79 6.35 -21.00
C ASP A 67 11.88 7.25 -20.39
N TRP A 68 12.34 8.19 -21.21
CA TRP A 68 13.35 9.17 -20.82
C TRP A 68 12.75 10.56 -20.82
N PHE A 69 13.04 11.29 -19.75
CA PHE A 69 12.71 12.71 -19.59
C PHE A 69 14.01 13.52 -19.56
N SER A 70 13.93 14.80 -19.94
CA SER A 70 15.10 15.69 -20.04
C SER A 70 15.85 15.94 -18.72
N SER A 71 15.36 15.40 -17.60
CA SER A 71 15.98 15.47 -16.28
C SER A 71 15.56 14.26 -15.45
N PRO A 72 16.36 13.84 -14.45
CA PRO A 72 15.95 12.80 -13.51
C PRO A 72 14.62 13.16 -12.83
N VAL A 73 13.65 12.25 -12.92
CA VAL A 73 12.34 12.43 -12.28
C VAL A 73 12.42 11.83 -10.88
N LYS A 74 12.21 12.64 -9.85
CA LYS A 74 12.20 12.20 -8.46
C LYS A 74 10.80 12.14 -7.88
N PHE A 75 10.58 11.22 -6.95
CA PHE A 75 9.38 11.23 -6.11
C PHE A 75 9.34 12.52 -5.28
N PRO A 76 8.17 13.15 -5.09
CA PRO A 76 8.09 14.41 -4.35
C PRO A 76 8.47 14.25 -2.88
N ASP A 77 9.16 15.25 -2.33
CA ASP A 77 9.42 15.31 -0.89
C ASP A 77 8.13 15.50 -0.09
N MET A 78 8.16 15.09 1.18
CA MET A 78 7.00 15.19 2.09
C MET A 78 6.40 16.59 2.20
N SER A 79 7.20 17.66 2.10
CA SER A 79 6.66 19.03 2.14
C SER A 79 5.74 19.34 0.96
N VAL A 80 6.07 18.83 -0.24
CA VAL A 80 5.25 18.99 -1.44
C VAL A 80 4.00 18.13 -1.35
N ILE A 81 4.13 16.92 -0.81
CA ILE A 81 2.99 16.01 -0.59
C ILE A 81 2.00 16.62 0.41
N GLU A 82 2.50 17.17 1.52
CA GLU A 82 1.67 17.83 2.54
C GLU A 82 0.96 19.07 1.99
N GLU A 83 1.64 19.91 1.20
CA GLU A 83 1.01 21.05 0.53
C GLU A 83 -0.12 20.60 -0.40
N HIS A 84 0.12 19.56 -1.20
CA HIS A 84 -0.91 18.98 -2.07
C HIS A 84 -2.08 18.39 -1.27
N ALA A 85 -1.82 17.65 -0.20
CA ALA A 85 -2.85 17.07 0.65
C ALA A 85 -3.73 18.17 1.28
N ASN A 86 -3.12 19.23 1.82
CA ASN A 86 -3.84 20.38 2.38
C ASN A 86 -4.71 21.08 1.34
N TRP A 87 -4.21 21.23 0.11
CA TRP A 87 -4.98 21.78 -1.00
C TRP A 87 -6.21 20.92 -1.34
N ILE A 88 -6.06 19.59 -1.37
CA ILE A 88 -7.16 18.66 -1.62
C ILE A 88 -8.20 18.73 -0.49
N ILE A 89 -7.77 18.68 0.77
CA ILE A 89 -8.68 18.75 1.94
C ILE A 89 -9.49 20.05 1.90
N SER A 90 -8.83 21.18 1.62
CA SER A 90 -9.49 22.49 1.47
C SER A 90 -10.53 22.48 0.34
N ARG A 91 -10.19 21.83 -0.78
CA ARG A 91 -11.10 21.67 -1.92
C ARG A 91 -12.29 20.76 -1.57
N GLU A 92 -12.07 19.71 -0.79
CA GLU A 92 -13.13 18.81 -0.33
C GLU A 92 -14.15 19.52 0.56
N GLN A 93 -13.67 20.35 1.50
CA GLN A 93 -14.51 21.18 2.37
C GLN A 93 -15.26 22.26 1.59
N GLY A 94 -14.66 22.77 0.50
CA GLY A 94 -15.28 23.77 -0.39
C GLY A 94 -16.32 23.20 -1.34
N PHE A 95 -16.49 21.87 -1.44
CA PHE A 95 -17.55 21.30 -2.28
C PHE A 95 -18.92 21.57 -1.66
N ASN A 96 -19.74 22.37 -2.34
CA ASN A 96 -21.16 22.50 -2.03
C ASN A 96 -21.83 21.12 -1.96
N TYR A 97 -22.84 20.95 -1.10
CA TYR A 97 -23.59 19.71 -0.89
C TYR A 97 -24.03 18.98 -2.18
N ASN A 98 -24.22 19.72 -3.28
CA ASN A 98 -24.58 19.17 -4.60
C ASN A 98 -23.46 18.35 -5.28
N HIS A 99 -22.18 18.61 -4.98
CA HIS A 99 -21.03 17.87 -5.52
C HIS A 99 -20.66 16.64 -4.67
N ALA A 100 -20.99 16.63 -3.38
CA ALA A 100 -20.75 15.50 -2.48
C ALA A 100 -21.60 14.25 -2.80
N GLY A 101 -22.57 14.37 -3.71
CA GLY A 101 -23.33 13.24 -4.26
C GLY A 101 -22.66 12.56 -5.47
N LEU A 102 -21.59 13.14 -6.02
CA LEU A 102 -20.89 12.58 -7.20
C LEU A 102 -19.88 11.50 -6.84
N SER A 103 -19.43 11.46 -5.58
CA SER A 103 -18.49 10.46 -5.09
C SER A 103 -18.80 10.09 -3.65
N ASN A 104 -18.98 8.79 -3.40
CA ASN A 104 -19.21 8.24 -2.07
C ASN A 104 -17.96 8.30 -1.16
N ARG A 105 -16.82 8.73 -1.71
CA ARG A 105 -15.50 8.74 -1.06
C ARG A 105 -15.12 10.09 -0.45
N ILE A 106 -15.88 11.16 -0.72
CA ILE A 106 -15.60 12.51 -0.21
C ILE A 106 -15.87 12.53 1.30
N ALA A 107 -14.93 13.07 2.08
CA ALA A 107 -15.14 13.27 3.50
C ALA A 107 -16.22 14.33 3.74
N ARG A 108 -17.16 14.05 4.65
CA ARG A 108 -18.22 14.99 5.01
C ARG A 108 -17.96 15.52 6.42
N ASP A 109 -18.09 16.83 6.60
CA ASP A 109 -18.05 17.50 7.91
C ASP A 109 -19.32 17.27 8.75
N ASN A 110 -20.30 16.52 8.23
CA ASN A 110 -21.51 16.20 8.97
C ASN A 110 -21.18 15.33 10.19
N GLU A 111 -21.88 15.57 11.30
CA GLU A 111 -21.80 14.70 12.46
C GLU A 111 -22.08 13.24 12.08
N LEU A 112 -21.12 12.38 12.40
CA LEU A 112 -21.20 10.94 12.22
C LEU A 112 -22.38 10.38 13.02
N ARG A 113 -23.31 9.71 12.31
CA ARG A 113 -24.44 9.05 12.96
C ARG A 113 -23.94 7.84 13.75
N ASP A 114 -24.64 7.50 14.82
CA ASP A 114 -24.21 6.38 15.67
C ASP A 114 -24.17 5.04 14.93
N ASN A 115 -25.08 4.82 13.99
CA ASN A 115 -25.06 3.65 13.11
C ASN A 115 -23.78 3.57 12.26
N ASP A 116 -23.28 4.71 11.77
CA ASP A 116 -22.04 4.76 10.97
C ASP A 116 -20.83 4.43 11.88
N LYS A 117 -20.82 4.90 13.14
CA LYS A 117 -19.79 4.55 14.14
C LYS A 117 -19.81 3.06 14.49
N GLU A 118 -21.00 2.48 14.66
CA GLU A 118 -21.18 1.05 14.93
C GLU A 118 -20.67 0.20 13.75
N GLN A 119 -20.96 0.61 12.52
CA GLN A 119 -20.46 -0.06 11.33
C GLN A 119 -18.92 0.01 11.23
N LEU A 120 -18.30 1.15 11.51
CA LEU A 120 -16.83 1.26 11.54
C LEU A 120 -16.21 0.32 12.58
N ARG A 121 -16.80 0.22 13.78
CA ARG A 121 -16.35 -0.73 14.82
C ARG A 121 -16.53 -2.18 14.39
N ALA A 122 -17.65 -2.50 13.73
CA ALA A 122 -17.88 -3.84 13.19
C ALA A 122 -16.81 -4.22 12.16
N ILE A 123 -16.48 -3.33 11.23
CA ILE A 123 -15.40 -3.55 10.24
C ILE A 123 -14.05 -3.73 10.94
N CYS A 124 -13.76 -2.89 11.94
CA CYS A 124 -12.50 -2.90 12.67
C CYS A 124 -12.22 -4.23 13.40
N THR A 125 -13.27 -4.92 13.86
CA THR A 125 -13.14 -6.18 14.62
C THR A 125 -13.09 -7.43 13.75
N ARG A 126 -13.21 -7.28 12.42
CA ARG A 126 -13.12 -8.41 11.48
C ARG A 126 -11.68 -8.92 11.39
N ASP A 127 -11.57 -10.23 11.14
CA ASP A 127 -10.31 -10.91 10.91
C ASP A 127 -9.51 -10.27 9.75
N PRO A 128 -8.17 -10.19 9.81
CA PRO A 128 -7.35 -9.63 8.73
C PRO A 128 -7.56 -10.26 7.35
N LEU A 129 -7.91 -11.55 7.29
CA LEU A 129 -8.18 -12.28 6.04
C LEU A 129 -9.59 -12.04 5.50
N SER A 130 -10.44 -11.35 6.26
CA SER A 130 -11.78 -11.03 5.82
C SER A 130 -11.74 -9.96 4.72
N GLU A 131 -12.31 -10.29 3.55
CA GLU A 131 -12.44 -9.33 2.45
C GLU A 131 -13.24 -8.09 2.85
N ILE A 132 -12.74 -6.92 2.44
CA ILE A 132 -13.42 -5.64 2.56
C ILE A 132 -14.04 -5.34 1.20
N THR A 133 -15.37 -5.22 1.16
CA THR A 133 -16.09 -4.90 -0.07
C THR A 133 -15.74 -3.48 -0.57
N GLU A 134 -15.89 -3.22 -1.86
CA GLU A 134 -15.61 -1.88 -2.41
C GLU A 134 -16.50 -0.79 -1.77
N GLN A 135 -17.73 -1.13 -1.39
CA GLN A 135 -18.61 -0.22 -0.65
C GLN A 135 -18.08 0.09 0.75
N GLU A 136 -17.54 -0.92 1.45
CA GLU A 136 -16.90 -0.72 2.75
C GLU A 136 -15.60 0.09 2.61
N LYS A 137 -14.83 -0.10 1.53
CA LYS A 137 -13.64 0.73 1.26
C LYS A 137 -14.00 2.19 1.01
N ASP A 138 -15.05 2.45 0.22
CA ASP A 138 -15.57 3.80 0.01
C ASP A 138 -16.05 4.42 1.33
N PHE A 139 -16.73 3.63 2.16
CA PHE A 139 -17.21 4.04 3.47
C PHE A 139 -16.07 4.34 4.45
N LEU A 140 -15.03 3.50 4.54
CA LEU A 140 -13.86 3.74 5.37
C LEU A 140 -13.13 5.01 4.95
N TRP A 141 -12.90 5.18 3.64
CA TRP A 141 -12.17 6.34 3.13
C TRP A 141 -12.94 7.66 3.34
N SER A 142 -14.26 7.67 3.17
CA SER A 142 -15.09 8.86 3.46
C SER A 142 -15.12 9.24 4.94
N HIS A 143 -14.81 8.31 5.86
CA HIS A 143 -14.74 8.55 7.31
C HIS A 143 -13.31 8.50 7.86
N ARG A 144 -12.30 8.61 7.01
CA ARG A 144 -10.86 8.49 7.35
C ARG A 144 -10.40 9.38 8.52
N HIS A 145 -10.96 10.58 8.66
CA HIS A 145 -10.62 11.48 9.77
C HIS A 145 -11.14 10.97 11.12
N TYR A 146 -12.31 10.34 11.16
CA TYR A 146 -12.83 9.72 12.38
C TYR A 146 -12.10 8.42 12.71
N CYS A 147 -11.60 7.70 11.71
CA CYS A 147 -10.82 6.48 11.92
C CYS A 147 -9.59 6.71 12.82
N VAL A 148 -9.05 7.93 12.87
CA VAL A 148 -7.98 8.33 13.81
C VAL A 148 -8.37 8.11 15.28
N SER A 149 -9.66 8.20 15.62
CA SER A 149 -10.17 7.92 16.98
C SER A 149 -10.21 6.44 17.35
N MET A 150 -10.01 5.53 16.38
CA MET A 150 -9.96 4.08 16.54
C MET A 150 -8.71 3.56 15.82
N PRO A 151 -7.50 3.80 16.38
CA PRO A 151 -6.23 3.59 15.68
C PRO A 151 -6.03 2.18 15.12
N GLU A 152 -6.64 1.18 15.75
CA GLU A 152 -6.66 -0.22 15.33
C GLU A 152 -7.27 -0.48 13.94
N ILE A 153 -8.08 0.45 13.40
CA ILE A 153 -8.73 0.29 12.09
C ILE A 153 -7.76 0.57 10.92
N LEU A 154 -6.57 1.10 11.22
CA LEU A 154 -5.58 1.53 10.21
C LEU A 154 -5.31 0.50 9.11
N PRO A 155 -5.10 -0.80 9.39
CA PRO A 155 -4.84 -1.78 8.32
C PRO A 155 -5.98 -1.83 7.30
N LYS A 156 -7.24 -1.81 7.77
CA LYS A 156 -8.44 -1.82 6.92
C LYS A 156 -8.58 -0.50 6.14
N LEU A 157 -8.25 0.64 6.76
CA LEU A 157 -8.22 1.93 6.08
C LEU A 157 -7.17 1.96 4.96
N LEU A 158 -5.97 1.43 5.19
CA LEU A 158 -4.89 1.37 4.20
C LEU A 158 -5.25 0.51 2.98
N LEU A 159 -5.92 -0.61 3.19
CA LEU A 159 -6.48 -1.45 2.12
C LEU A 159 -7.64 -0.77 1.36
N SER A 160 -8.19 0.30 1.93
CA SER A 160 -9.29 1.08 1.34
C SER A 160 -8.80 2.26 0.52
N VAL A 161 -7.51 2.63 0.59
CA VAL A 161 -6.90 3.72 -0.17
C VAL A 161 -6.78 3.34 -1.65
N LYS A 162 -7.13 4.26 -2.55
CA LYS A 162 -6.79 4.12 -3.97
C LYS A 162 -5.35 4.54 -4.21
N TRP A 163 -4.42 3.59 -4.11
CA TRP A 163 -2.97 3.83 -4.27
C TRP A 163 -2.55 4.32 -5.66
N ASN A 164 -3.43 4.21 -6.66
CA ASN A 164 -3.25 4.81 -7.99
C ASN A 164 -3.71 6.28 -8.07
N SER A 165 -4.26 6.85 -6.99
CA SER A 165 -4.69 8.24 -6.89
C SER A 165 -3.76 9.02 -5.97
N ARG A 166 -2.91 9.89 -6.54
CA ARG A 166 -2.02 10.74 -5.75
C ARG A 166 -2.75 11.62 -4.73
N ASP A 167 -4.00 12.00 -5.02
CA ASP A 167 -4.82 12.84 -4.16
C ASP A 167 -5.24 12.09 -2.88
N GLU A 168 -5.52 10.78 -2.97
CA GLU A 168 -5.82 9.95 -1.80
C GLU A 168 -4.54 9.58 -1.04
N VAL A 169 -3.47 9.18 -1.76
CA VAL A 169 -2.19 8.80 -1.14
C VAL A 169 -1.60 9.95 -0.33
N ALA A 170 -1.60 11.18 -0.87
CA ALA A 170 -1.10 12.35 -0.15
C ALA A 170 -1.86 12.62 1.16
N GLN A 171 -3.19 12.52 1.14
CA GLN A 171 -4.02 12.66 2.34
C GLN A 171 -3.74 11.53 3.35
N MET A 172 -3.57 10.30 2.87
CA MET A 172 -3.24 9.18 3.74
C MET A 172 -1.87 9.35 4.41
N TYR A 173 -0.87 9.89 3.70
CA TYR A 173 0.43 10.18 4.29
C TYR A 173 0.34 11.21 5.42
N CYS A 174 -0.48 12.26 5.27
CA CYS A 174 -0.76 13.20 6.34
C CYS A 174 -1.45 12.51 7.54
N LEU A 175 -2.41 11.62 7.30
CA LEU A 175 -3.06 10.85 8.37
C LEU A 175 -2.06 9.96 9.12
N ILE A 176 -1.19 9.23 8.40
CA ILE A 176 -0.18 8.35 8.99
C ILE A 176 0.85 9.12 9.81
N LYS A 177 1.24 10.31 9.37
CA LYS A 177 2.22 11.16 10.06
C LYS A 177 1.80 11.43 11.50
N ASP A 178 0.52 11.71 11.71
CA ASP A 178 -0.05 12.04 13.02
C ASP A 178 -0.90 10.89 13.61
N TRP A 179 -0.83 9.69 13.04
CA TRP A 179 -1.65 8.56 13.48
C TRP A 179 -1.26 8.10 14.88
N PRO A 180 -2.23 7.86 15.79
CA PRO A 180 -1.93 7.35 17.12
C PRO A 180 -1.28 5.97 17.04
N GLN A 181 -0.24 5.74 17.83
CA GLN A 181 0.49 4.48 17.76
C GLN A 181 -0.37 3.30 18.21
N ILE A 182 -0.16 2.17 17.53
CA ILE A 182 -0.89 0.91 17.74
C ILE A 182 -0.02 -0.12 18.46
N ARG A 183 -0.64 -1.23 18.89
CA ARG A 183 0.07 -2.31 19.59
C ARG A 183 1.05 -3.02 18.64
N PRO A 184 2.17 -3.56 19.16
CA PRO A 184 3.15 -4.26 18.33
C PRO A 184 2.57 -5.34 17.42
N GLU A 185 1.62 -6.14 17.92
CA GLU A 185 1.00 -7.22 17.15
C GLU A 185 0.23 -6.70 15.93
N GLN A 186 -0.39 -5.52 16.05
CA GLN A 186 -1.10 -4.85 14.95
C GLN A 186 -0.12 -4.14 14.01
N ALA A 187 0.94 -3.53 14.56
CA ALA A 187 2.00 -2.93 13.74
C ALA A 187 2.72 -3.97 12.88
N MET A 188 2.88 -5.20 13.36
CA MET A 188 3.47 -6.28 12.58
C MET A 188 2.64 -6.67 11.34
N GLU A 189 1.31 -6.53 11.38
CA GLU A 189 0.45 -6.71 10.19
C GLU A 189 0.89 -5.76 9.07
N LEU A 190 1.19 -4.50 9.41
CA LEU A 190 1.61 -3.44 8.48
C LEU A 190 3.01 -3.65 7.87
N LEU A 191 3.70 -4.76 8.18
CA LEU A 191 4.98 -5.12 7.59
C LEU A 191 4.87 -6.24 6.56
N ASP A 192 3.68 -6.82 6.37
CA ASP A 192 3.41 -7.86 5.39
C ASP A 192 3.47 -7.34 3.93
N CYS A 193 3.30 -8.23 2.95
CA CYS A 193 3.35 -7.89 1.53
C CYS A 193 2.14 -7.06 1.03
N ASN A 194 1.06 -6.94 1.81
CA ASN A 194 -0.09 -6.10 1.47
C ASN A 194 0.20 -4.61 1.73
N TYR A 195 1.21 -4.29 2.53
CA TYR A 195 1.59 -2.92 2.90
C TYR A 195 3.03 -2.58 2.45
N PRO A 196 3.31 -2.49 1.14
CA PRO A 196 4.65 -2.20 0.62
C PRO A 196 5.08 -0.74 0.81
N ASP A 197 4.16 0.16 1.16
CA ASP A 197 4.38 1.60 1.25
C ASP A 197 5.41 1.99 2.34
N PRO A 198 6.46 2.77 2.01
CA PRO A 198 7.49 3.14 2.98
C PRO A 198 6.99 3.93 4.19
N MET A 199 5.99 4.80 4.03
CA MET A 199 5.43 5.60 5.14
C MET A 199 4.63 4.74 6.10
N VAL A 200 3.88 3.76 5.59
CA VAL A 200 3.17 2.76 6.39
C VAL A 200 4.16 1.91 7.19
N ARG A 201 5.19 1.37 6.54
CA ARG A 201 6.18 0.49 7.20
C ARG A 201 7.02 1.26 8.22
N ALA A 202 7.38 2.52 7.92
CA ALA A 202 8.05 3.39 8.87
C ALA A 202 7.17 3.65 10.12
N PHE A 203 5.86 3.87 9.95
CA PHE A 203 4.94 3.98 11.09
C PHE A 203 4.89 2.70 11.93
N ALA A 204 4.83 1.53 11.27
CA ALA A 204 4.86 0.24 11.95
C ALA A 204 6.13 0.09 12.79
N ILE A 205 7.30 0.39 12.23
CA ILE A 205 8.59 0.36 12.92
C ILE A 205 8.58 1.32 14.13
N ARG A 206 8.09 2.56 13.98
CA ARG A 206 7.95 3.51 15.12
C ARG A 206 7.07 2.97 16.25
N CYS A 207 6.06 2.16 15.94
CA CYS A 207 5.23 1.50 16.96
C CYS A 207 6.01 0.38 17.67
N LEU A 208 6.77 -0.44 16.92
CA LEU A 208 7.61 -1.48 17.49
C LEU A 208 8.71 -0.89 18.38
N GLU A 209 9.43 0.13 17.92
CA GLU A 209 10.50 0.80 18.68
C GLU A 209 10.01 1.31 20.04
N LYS A 210 8.75 1.75 20.14
CA LYS A 210 8.20 2.31 21.37
C LYS A 210 7.60 1.26 22.31
N TYR A 211 6.95 0.23 21.77
CA TYR A 211 6.10 -0.67 22.58
C TYR A 211 6.56 -2.13 22.60
N LEU A 212 7.50 -2.53 21.74
CA LEU A 212 8.01 -3.91 21.70
C LEU A 212 9.14 -4.07 22.73
N THR A 213 8.91 -4.92 23.73
CA THR A 213 9.94 -5.28 24.72
C THR A 213 10.89 -6.33 24.15
N ASP A 214 12.11 -6.44 24.69
CA ASP A 214 13.11 -7.44 24.27
C ASP A 214 12.60 -8.89 24.35
N ASP A 215 11.78 -9.20 25.35
CA ASP A 215 11.14 -10.51 25.49
C ASP A 215 10.20 -10.81 24.32
N LYS A 216 9.37 -9.82 23.94
CA LYS A 216 8.44 -9.93 22.82
C LYS A 216 9.15 -9.89 21.48
N LEU A 217 10.22 -9.11 21.35
CA LEU A 217 11.09 -9.10 20.19
C LEU A 217 11.69 -10.49 19.96
N SER A 218 12.19 -11.14 21.00
CA SER A 218 12.72 -12.50 20.91
C SER A 218 11.64 -13.50 20.47
N GLN A 219 10.40 -13.32 20.94
CA GLN A 219 9.26 -14.15 20.53
C GLN A 219 8.87 -13.97 19.05
N TYR A 220 8.99 -12.75 18.50
CA TYR A 220 8.58 -12.39 17.14
C TYR A 220 9.72 -12.29 16.13
N LEU A 221 10.96 -12.61 16.53
CA LEU A 221 12.16 -12.41 15.73
C LEU A 221 12.07 -13.10 14.36
N ILE A 222 11.50 -14.30 14.31
CA ILE A 222 11.38 -15.06 13.05
C ILE A 222 10.46 -14.32 12.07
N GLN A 223 9.30 -13.87 12.54
CA GLN A 223 8.34 -13.12 11.74
C GLN A 223 8.95 -11.81 11.25
N LEU A 224 9.65 -11.08 12.13
CA LEU A 224 10.34 -9.83 11.80
C LEU A 224 11.45 -10.04 10.76
N VAL A 225 12.20 -11.14 10.83
CA VAL A 225 13.22 -11.49 9.82
C VAL A 225 12.58 -11.88 8.49
N GLN A 226 11.41 -12.52 8.48
CA GLN A 226 10.72 -12.87 7.23
C GLN A 226 10.19 -11.62 6.50
N VAL A 227 9.60 -10.65 7.21
CA VAL A 227 9.08 -9.41 6.57
C VAL A 227 10.18 -8.53 5.96
N LEU A 228 11.44 -8.71 6.35
CA LEU A 228 12.60 -8.08 5.68
C LEU A 228 12.87 -8.66 4.28
N ARG A 229 12.35 -9.85 3.97
CA ARG A 229 12.52 -10.49 2.66
C ARG A 229 11.41 -10.13 1.67
N SER A 230 10.29 -9.62 2.17
CA SER A 230 9.15 -9.13 1.38
C SER A 230 9.36 -7.69 0.86
N VAL A 231 10.60 -7.18 0.96
CA VAL A 231 11.02 -5.80 0.63
C VAL A 231 11.78 -5.79 -0.69
#